data_AF-A0A4Q9HX65-F1
#
_entry.id   AF-A0A4Q9HX65-F1
#
_cell.length_a   1.000
_cell.length_b   1.000
_cell.length_c   1.000
_cell.angle_alpha   90.00
_cell.angle_beta   90.00
_cell.angle_gamma   90.00
#
_symmetry.space_group_name_H-M   'P 1'
#
loop_
_entity.id
_entity.type
_entity.pdbx_description
1 polymer ?
#
loop_
_entity_poly.entity_id
_entity_poly.type
_entity_poly.pdbx_seq_one_letter_code
_entity_poly.pdbx_strand_id
1 'polypeptide(L)'
;MTPAEAAELLAHCAAFDRRTIGEADARAWARALHDVPLDDDTRGAIAEHYGHTDKWITAAQVREMRARIRTGRLEAAHPVYEGNPDETGEQFVANRQAQITAAAEGHLPARTIAQAIGAAPTEELLALLPGVGHQVTDEPQPYVDEATRAEIRSTLPGNRAALVELDVDCPHDRCRAGRRHLCKSSRGKELRGTVHGQRRDAYAIRRAACAECGAPPQHPCATPEPHPIRIRAATSDRPVPNRRQLDRLMRTPPAPRETRAHHTSGGNR
;
A
#
# COMPACT_ATOMS: atom_id res chain seq x y z
N MET A 1 33.28 -9.74 -8.60
CA MET A 1 34.29 -9.20 -7.67
C MET A 1 35.47 -10.14 -7.49
N THR A 2 36.62 -9.59 -7.10
CA THR A 2 37.84 -10.30 -6.72
C THR A 2 37.78 -10.83 -5.28
N PRO A 3 38.66 -11.78 -4.87
CA PRO A 3 38.75 -12.22 -3.48
C PRO A 3 39.03 -11.10 -2.47
N ALA A 4 39.82 -10.08 -2.85
CA ALA A 4 40.10 -8.95 -1.98
C ALA A 4 38.85 -8.08 -1.75
N GLU A 5 38.10 -7.79 -2.80
CA GLU A 5 36.81 -7.08 -2.72
C GLU A 5 35.77 -7.88 -1.93
N ALA A 6 35.72 -9.21 -2.12
CA ALA A 6 34.84 -10.07 -1.35
C ALA A 6 35.21 -10.10 0.14
N ALA A 7 36.50 -10.04 0.49
CA ALA A 7 36.95 -9.92 1.88
C ALA A 7 36.54 -8.58 2.50
N GLU A 8 36.64 -7.47 1.76
CA GLU A 8 36.16 -6.16 2.19
C GLU A 8 34.64 -6.19 2.45
N LEU A 9 33.87 -6.77 1.53
CA LEU A 9 32.43 -6.92 1.67
C LEU A 9 32.06 -7.76 2.90
N LEU A 10 32.75 -8.89 3.10
CA LEU A 10 32.56 -9.77 4.26
C LEU A 10 32.95 -9.09 5.58
N ALA A 11 33.97 -8.24 5.57
CA ALA A 11 34.33 -7.42 6.73
C ALA A 11 33.21 -6.44 7.09
N HIS A 12 32.54 -5.88 6.09
CA HIS A 12 31.34 -5.05 6.31
C HIS A 12 30.20 -5.85 6.95
N CYS A 13 29.92 -7.07 6.45
CA CYS A 13 28.94 -7.96 7.09
C CYS A 13 29.31 -8.31 8.54
N ALA A 14 30.59 -8.60 8.81
CA ALA A 14 31.09 -8.97 10.13
C ALA A 14 30.90 -7.86 11.18
N ALA A 15 30.86 -6.60 10.77
CA ALA A 15 30.54 -5.48 11.66
C ALA A 15 29.12 -5.58 12.24
N PHE A 16 28.17 -6.21 11.52
CA PHE A 16 26.79 -6.37 11.98
C PHE A 16 26.58 -7.67 12.75
N ASP A 17 27.10 -8.79 12.25
CA ASP A 17 26.75 -10.12 12.77
C ASP A 17 27.87 -10.84 13.53
N ARG A 18 29.03 -10.19 13.67
CA ARG A 18 30.19 -10.68 14.42
C ARG A 18 30.72 -12.02 13.90
N ARG A 19 30.50 -12.33 12.61
CA ARG A 19 31.11 -13.52 11.99
C ARG A 19 32.64 -13.37 11.93
N THR A 20 33.34 -14.48 12.11
CA THR A 20 34.77 -14.57 11.78
C THR A 20 34.90 -14.85 10.29
N ILE A 21 35.77 -14.10 9.60
CA ILE A 21 36.00 -14.23 8.16
C ILE A 21 37.40 -14.79 7.92
N GLY A 22 37.51 -15.80 7.05
CA GLY A 22 38.78 -16.36 6.59
C GLY A 22 38.99 -16.21 5.09
N GLU A 23 40.20 -16.54 4.63
CA GLU A 23 40.54 -16.51 3.21
C GLU A 23 39.64 -17.43 2.37
N ALA A 24 39.26 -18.58 2.90
CA ALA A 24 38.34 -19.51 2.24
C ALA A 24 36.96 -18.88 1.98
N ASP A 25 36.44 -18.10 2.94
CA ASP A 25 35.14 -17.42 2.81
C ASP A 25 35.21 -16.35 1.72
N ALA A 26 36.28 -15.56 1.70
CA ALA A 26 36.51 -14.53 0.68
C ALA A 26 36.59 -15.13 -0.73
N ARG A 27 37.30 -16.26 -0.89
CA ARG A 27 37.37 -16.98 -2.18
C ARG A 27 36.02 -17.55 -2.59
N ALA A 28 35.27 -18.13 -1.65
CA ALA A 28 33.93 -18.66 -1.92
C ALA A 28 32.96 -17.55 -2.35
N TRP A 29 32.96 -16.42 -1.65
CA TRP A 29 32.13 -15.26 -1.99
C TRP A 29 32.52 -14.62 -3.31
N ALA A 30 33.82 -14.47 -3.59
CA ALA A 30 34.28 -13.97 -4.89
C ALA A 30 33.82 -14.86 -6.05
N ARG A 31 33.76 -16.19 -5.86
CA ARG A 31 33.21 -17.10 -6.88
C ARG A 31 31.70 -16.94 -7.05
N ALA A 32 30.96 -16.82 -5.94
CA ALA A 32 29.51 -16.64 -5.95
C ALA A 32 29.07 -15.29 -6.53
N LEU A 33 29.91 -14.26 -6.36
CA LEU A 33 29.67 -12.87 -6.78
C LEU A 33 30.64 -12.43 -7.89
N HIS A 34 31.10 -13.36 -8.73
CA HIS A 34 32.15 -13.11 -9.73
C HIS A 34 31.83 -11.95 -10.70
N ASP A 35 30.57 -11.77 -11.06
CA ASP A 35 30.01 -10.74 -11.95
C ASP A 35 29.42 -9.52 -11.21
N VAL A 36 29.43 -9.51 -9.87
CA VAL A 36 28.94 -8.38 -9.06
C VAL A 36 30.13 -7.49 -8.67
N PRO A 37 30.12 -6.18 -8.96
CA PRO A 37 31.17 -5.26 -8.53
C PRO A 37 31.00 -4.83 -7.07
N LEU A 38 32.08 -4.38 -6.42
CA LEU A 38 32.03 -3.79 -5.08
C LEU A 38 31.72 -2.28 -5.16
N ASP A 39 30.49 -1.97 -5.55
CA ASP A 39 29.97 -0.61 -5.64
C ASP A 39 29.08 -0.24 -4.46
N ASP A 40 28.56 0.99 -4.47
CA ASP A 40 27.67 1.49 -3.43
C ASP A 40 26.35 0.71 -3.37
N ASP A 41 25.89 0.13 -4.48
CA ASP A 41 24.69 -0.73 -4.49
C ASP A 41 24.95 -2.03 -3.71
N THR A 42 26.11 -2.63 -3.89
CA THR A 42 26.54 -3.83 -3.15
C THR A 42 26.66 -3.55 -1.66
N ARG A 43 27.19 -2.38 -1.26
CA ARG A 43 27.24 -1.96 0.15
C ARG A 43 25.85 -1.62 0.69
N GLY A 44 25.04 -0.93 -0.11
CA GLY A 44 23.66 -0.58 0.20
C GLY A 44 22.78 -1.80 0.44
N ALA A 45 23.00 -2.90 -0.30
CA ALA A 45 22.32 -4.17 -0.08
C ALA A 45 22.54 -4.73 1.34
N ILE A 46 23.75 -4.59 1.91
CA ILE A 46 24.04 -5.01 3.29
C ILE A 46 23.28 -4.13 4.28
N ALA A 47 23.34 -2.81 4.10
CA ALA A 47 22.64 -1.86 4.96
C ALA A 47 21.12 -2.09 4.95
N GLU A 48 20.54 -2.34 3.77
CA GLU A 48 19.12 -2.66 3.62
C GLU A 48 18.76 -3.96 4.35
N HIS A 49 19.57 -5.02 4.19
CA HIS A 49 19.34 -6.31 4.87
C HIS A 49 19.30 -6.16 6.38
N TYR A 50 20.36 -5.61 6.98
CA TYR A 50 20.45 -5.48 8.43
C TYR A 50 19.54 -4.38 9.02
N GLY A 51 19.00 -3.49 8.19
CA GLY A 51 17.93 -2.57 8.57
C GLY A 51 16.57 -3.26 8.79
N HIS A 52 16.37 -4.45 8.23
CA HIS A 52 15.09 -5.18 8.30
C HIS A 52 15.16 -6.50 9.05
N THR A 53 16.33 -7.12 9.17
CA THR A 53 16.49 -8.40 9.84
C THR A 53 17.83 -8.53 10.57
N ASP A 54 17.84 -9.33 11.62
CA ASP A 54 19.01 -9.73 12.40
C ASP A 54 19.71 -11.00 11.85
N LYS A 55 19.16 -11.60 10.79
CA LYS A 55 19.70 -12.83 10.20
C LYS A 55 21.00 -12.55 9.44
N TRP A 56 21.87 -13.55 9.37
CA TRP A 56 23.09 -13.46 8.58
C TRP A 56 22.78 -13.34 7.08
N ILE A 57 23.42 -12.37 6.43
CA ILE A 57 23.30 -12.21 4.98
C ILE A 57 24.15 -13.25 4.24
N THR A 58 23.61 -13.76 3.13
CA THR A 58 24.27 -14.67 2.19
C THR A 58 24.62 -13.97 0.88
N ALA A 59 25.56 -14.53 0.11
CA ALA A 59 25.93 -13.98 -1.19
C ALA A 59 24.73 -13.89 -2.18
N ALA A 60 23.81 -14.86 -2.13
CA ALA A 60 22.60 -14.83 -2.96
C ALA A 60 21.71 -13.62 -2.63
N GLN A 61 21.55 -13.31 -1.34
CA GLN A 61 20.77 -12.16 -0.88
C GLN A 61 21.43 -10.84 -1.30
N VAL A 62 22.76 -10.72 -1.21
CA VAL A 62 23.46 -9.52 -1.73
C VAL A 62 23.13 -9.27 -3.20
N ARG A 63 23.17 -10.31 -4.03
CA ARG A 63 22.82 -10.22 -5.46
C ARG A 63 21.37 -9.78 -5.66
N GLU A 64 20.43 -10.41 -4.95
CA GLU A 64 19.01 -10.12 -5.05
C GLU A 64 18.71 -8.66 -4.65
N MET A 65 19.23 -8.22 -3.50
CA MET A 65 18.99 -6.87 -2.99
C MET A 65 19.64 -5.81 -3.86
N ARG A 66 20.88 -6.03 -4.33
CA ARG A 66 21.52 -5.14 -5.30
C ARG A 66 20.69 -5.01 -6.58
N ALA A 67 20.19 -6.13 -7.10
CA ALA A 67 19.32 -6.12 -8.29
C ALA A 67 18.04 -5.34 -8.01
N ARG A 68 17.42 -5.50 -6.84
CA ARG A 68 16.25 -4.73 -6.42
C ARG A 68 16.50 -3.23 -6.36
N ILE A 69 17.63 -2.79 -5.79
CA ILE A 69 18.02 -1.36 -5.74
C ILE A 69 18.09 -0.79 -7.17
N ARG A 70 18.75 -1.50 -8.09
CA ARG A 70 18.89 -1.10 -9.49
C ARG A 70 17.56 -1.09 -10.24
N THR A 71 16.72 -2.11 -10.04
CA THR A 71 15.37 -2.16 -10.59
C THR A 71 14.52 -0.99 -10.08
N GLY A 72 14.62 -0.66 -8.80
CA GLY A 72 13.92 0.50 -8.23
C GLY A 72 14.31 1.82 -8.89
N ARG A 73 15.60 2.02 -9.22
CA ARG A 73 16.02 3.19 -10.01
C ARG A 73 15.49 3.18 -11.43
N LEU A 74 15.52 2.02 -12.09
CA LEU A 74 15.00 1.86 -13.45
C LEU A 74 13.49 2.16 -13.50
N GLU A 75 12.74 1.66 -12.52
CA GLU A 75 11.32 1.93 -12.33
C GLU A 75 11.08 3.42 -12.07
N ALA A 76 11.87 4.07 -11.21
CA ALA A 76 11.71 5.50 -10.93
C ALA A 76 12.09 6.41 -12.11
N ALA A 77 13.06 6.02 -12.94
CA ALA A 77 13.54 6.84 -14.06
C ALA A 77 12.65 6.76 -15.30
N HIS A 78 11.85 5.69 -15.46
CA HIS A 78 11.02 5.43 -16.64
C HIS A 78 11.72 5.79 -17.97
N PRO A 79 12.86 5.17 -18.34
CA PRO A 79 13.62 5.57 -19.51
C PRO A 79 12.86 5.31 -20.81
N VAL A 80 12.56 6.40 -21.53
CA VAL A 80 11.92 6.40 -22.86
C VAL A 80 13.03 6.61 -23.88
N TYR A 81 13.11 5.72 -24.86
CA TYR A 81 14.07 5.82 -25.95
C TYR A 81 13.36 6.38 -27.17
N GLU A 82 13.72 7.60 -27.57
CA GLU A 82 13.12 8.26 -28.74
C GLU A 82 13.76 7.81 -30.06
N GLY A 83 14.98 7.26 -30.01
CA GLY A 83 15.69 6.72 -31.17
C GLY A 83 16.13 7.77 -32.17
N ASN A 84 16.97 7.34 -33.11
CA ASN A 84 17.32 8.13 -34.29
C ASN A 84 16.76 7.39 -35.52
N PRO A 85 15.96 8.01 -36.38
CA PRO A 85 15.39 7.36 -37.57
C PRO A 85 16.45 6.74 -38.50
N ASP A 86 17.69 7.25 -38.47
CA ASP A 86 18.80 6.76 -39.30
C ASP A 86 19.67 5.70 -38.59
N GLU A 87 19.32 5.28 -37.36
CA GLU A 87 20.11 4.30 -36.62
C GLU A 87 19.98 2.88 -37.19
N THR A 88 21.09 2.14 -37.20
CA THR A 88 21.05 0.71 -37.51
C THR A 88 20.49 -0.09 -36.32
N GLY A 89 20.06 -1.33 -36.56
CA GLY A 89 19.59 -2.21 -35.48
C GLY A 89 20.63 -2.46 -34.38
N GLU A 90 21.91 -2.55 -34.74
CA GLU A 90 23.01 -2.70 -33.77
C GLU A 90 23.19 -1.44 -32.91
N GLN A 91 23.10 -0.27 -33.54
CA GLN A 91 23.16 1.02 -32.84
C GLN A 91 21.99 1.19 -31.87
N PHE A 92 20.78 0.83 -32.31
CA PHE A 92 19.59 0.84 -31.46
C PHE A 92 19.79 0.00 -30.20
N VAL A 93 20.27 -1.25 -30.35
CA VAL A 93 20.49 -2.16 -29.21
C VAL A 93 21.55 -1.58 -28.26
N ALA A 94 22.67 -1.10 -28.79
CA ALA A 94 23.75 -0.53 -27.98
C ALA A 94 23.29 0.72 -27.21
N ASN A 95 22.60 1.64 -27.89
CA ASN A 95 22.09 2.88 -27.29
C ASN A 95 21.02 2.60 -26.24
N ARG A 96 20.11 1.64 -26.51
CA ARG A 96 19.08 1.25 -25.55
C ARG A 96 19.67 0.60 -24.32
N GLN A 97 20.69 -0.27 -24.49
CA GLN A 97 21.42 -0.86 -23.37
C GLN A 97 22.16 0.20 -22.55
N ALA A 98 22.83 1.15 -23.21
CA ALA A 98 23.50 2.27 -22.54
C ALA A 98 22.51 3.10 -21.70
N GLN A 99 21.31 3.38 -22.23
CA GLN A 99 20.27 4.11 -21.49
C GLN A 99 19.78 3.34 -20.25
N ILE A 100 19.55 2.02 -20.38
CA ILE A 100 19.14 1.18 -19.24
C ILE A 100 20.24 1.13 -18.18
N THR A 101 21.50 1.00 -18.59
CA THR A 101 22.65 1.03 -17.68
C THR A 101 22.73 2.36 -16.95
N ALA A 102 22.61 3.49 -17.66
CA ALA A 102 22.59 4.82 -17.05
C ALA A 102 21.43 5.00 -16.06
N ALA A 103 20.24 4.47 -16.36
CA ALA A 103 19.12 4.48 -15.42
C ALA A 103 19.44 3.69 -14.14
N ALA A 104 19.97 2.47 -14.31
CA ALA A 104 20.29 1.58 -13.20
C ALA A 104 21.46 2.10 -12.34
N GLU A 105 22.37 2.88 -12.92
CA GLU A 105 23.45 3.59 -12.22
C GLU A 105 23.00 4.90 -11.56
N GLY A 106 21.75 5.32 -11.79
CA GLY A 106 21.21 6.55 -11.20
C GLY A 106 21.64 7.84 -11.91
N HIS A 107 22.14 7.74 -13.14
CA HIS A 107 22.48 8.90 -13.97
C HIS A 107 21.25 9.55 -14.62
N LEU A 108 20.09 8.89 -14.59
CA LEU A 108 18.82 9.47 -15.03
C LEU A 108 17.97 9.90 -13.83
N PRO A 109 17.33 11.09 -13.90
CA PRO A 109 16.47 11.56 -12.83
C PRO A 109 15.19 10.73 -12.73
N ALA A 110 14.65 10.64 -11.52
CA ALA A 110 13.32 10.09 -11.32
C ALA A 110 12.26 11.01 -11.97
N ARG A 111 11.26 10.41 -12.61
CA ARG A 111 10.16 11.13 -13.28
C ARG A 111 8.90 10.28 -13.25
N THR A 112 7.73 10.88 -13.42
CA THR A 112 6.48 10.13 -13.59
C THR A 112 6.35 9.59 -15.01
N ILE A 113 5.49 8.59 -15.23
CA ILE A 113 5.21 8.06 -16.57
C ILE A 113 4.75 9.18 -17.51
N ALA A 114 3.88 10.08 -17.05
CA ALA A 114 3.37 11.20 -17.85
C ALA A 114 4.49 12.16 -18.28
N GLN A 115 5.42 12.48 -17.36
CA GLN A 115 6.62 13.27 -17.70
C GLN A 115 7.53 12.53 -18.68
N ALA A 116 7.67 11.21 -18.53
CA ALA A 116 8.54 10.41 -19.38
C ALA A 116 8.08 10.34 -20.83
N ILE A 117 6.77 10.23 -21.07
CA ILE A 117 6.16 10.12 -22.41
C ILE A 117 5.73 11.46 -23.00
N GLY A 118 6.02 12.58 -22.33
CA GLY A 118 5.58 13.91 -22.77
C GLY A 118 4.05 14.10 -22.75
N ALA A 119 3.31 13.24 -22.05
CA ALA A 119 1.85 13.35 -21.88
C ALA A 119 1.47 14.17 -20.63
N ALA A 120 2.46 14.74 -19.93
CA ALA A 120 2.18 15.71 -18.90
C ALA A 120 1.48 16.93 -19.53
N PRO A 121 0.32 17.36 -19.02
CA PRO A 121 -0.33 18.56 -19.50
C PRO A 121 0.64 19.74 -19.35
N THR A 122 0.73 20.59 -20.38
CA THR A 122 1.59 21.78 -20.35
C THR A 122 1.14 22.72 -19.23
N GLU A 123 2.05 23.55 -18.72
CA GLU A 123 1.73 24.56 -17.70
C GLU A 123 0.61 25.51 -18.16
N GLU A 124 0.59 25.83 -19.46
CA GLU A 124 -0.52 26.57 -20.09
C GLU A 124 -1.85 25.81 -20.03
N LEU A 125 -1.86 24.49 -20.32
CA LEU A 125 -3.08 23.69 -20.21
C LEU A 125 -3.57 23.63 -18.76
N LEU A 126 -2.64 23.42 -17.81
CA LEU A 126 -2.95 23.39 -16.38
C LEU A 126 -3.53 24.73 -15.89
N ALA A 127 -3.02 25.85 -16.40
CA ALA A 127 -3.55 27.19 -16.09
C ALA A 127 -4.97 27.42 -16.63
N LEU A 128 -5.37 26.71 -17.69
CA LEU A 128 -6.71 26.79 -18.29
C LEU A 128 -7.75 25.89 -17.61
N LEU A 129 -7.34 24.84 -16.91
CA LEU A 129 -8.26 23.87 -16.27
C LEU A 129 -9.24 24.49 -15.26
N PRO A 130 -8.85 25.45 -14.40
CA PRO A 130 -9.80 26.13 -13.51
C PRO A 130 -10.92 26.85 -14.27
N GLY A 131 -10.66 27.33 -15.48
CA GLY A 131 -11.65 28.00 -16.34
C GLY A 131 -12.71 27.07 -16.92
N VAL A 132 -12.46 25.76 -16.93
CA VAL A 132 -13.38 24.71 -17.42
C VAL A 132 -14.07 23.98 -16.25
N GLY A 133 -13.86 24.44 -15.01
CA GLY A 133 -14.44 23.85 -13.80
C GLY A 133 -13.72 22.60 -13.29
N HIS A 134 -12.52 22.29 -13.81
CA HIS A 134 -11.65 21.26 -13.26
C HIS A 134 -10.63 21.90 -12.31
N GLN A 135 -10.78 21.70 -11.00
CA GLN A 135 -9.73 22.05 -10.04
C GLN A 135 -8.71 20.92 -9.95
N VAL A 136 -7.47 21.19 -10.35
CA VAL A 136 -6.33 20.31 -10.06
C VAL A 136 -5.82 20.67 -8.68
N THR A 137 -6.24 19.93 -7.66
CA THR A 137 -5.64 19.98 -6.32
C THR A 137 -4.67 18.82 -6.16
N ASP A 138 -3.55 19.02 -5.45
CA ASP A 138 -2.57 17.97 -5.15
C ASP A 138 -3.15 16.83 -4.28
N GLU A 139 -4.27 17.06 -3.61
CA GLU A 139 -4.94 16.01 -2.86
C GLU A 139 -5.74 15.11 -3.81
N PRO A 140 -5.50 13.77 -3.80
CA PRO A 140 -6.28 12.83 -4.58
C PRO A 140 -7.72 12.90 -4.11
N GLN A 141 -8.58 13.53 -4.90
CA GLN A 141 -10.02 13.50 -4.63
C GLN A 141 -10.47 12.04 -4.64
N PRO A 142 -11.19 11.59 -3.60
CA PRO A 142 -11.73 10.24 -3.58
C PRO A 142 -12.58 10.02 -4.84
N TYR A 143 -12.33 8.92 -5.56
CA TYR A 143 -13.07 8.51 -6.76
C TYR A 143 -14.62 8.48 -6.58
N VAL A 144 -15.08 8.44 -5.32
CA VAL A 144 -16.49 8.48 -4.94
C VAL A 144 -16.64 9.57 -3.87
N ASP A 145 -17.55 10.50 -4.09
CA ASP A 145 -17.86 11.55 -3.13
C ASP A 145 -18.39 10.97 -1.80
N GLU A 146 -18.30 11.75 -0.73
CA GLU A 146 -18.66 11.28 0.61
C GLU A 146 -20.16 10.93 0.75
N ALA A 147 -21.04 11.59 -0.03
CA ALA A 147 -22.47 11.30 -0.03
C ALA A 147 -22.76 9.94 -0.66
N THR A 148 -22.17 9.65 -1.83
CA THR A 148 -22.27 8.34 -2.50
C THR A 148 -21.64 7.24 -1.64
N ARG A 149 -20.52 7.52 -0.95
CA ARG A 149 -19.91 6.56 -0.02
C ARG A 149 -20.78 6.30 1.22
N ALA A 150 -21.54 7.29 1.71
CA ALA A 150 -22.51 7.12 2.79
C ALA A 150 -23.72 6.28 2.33
N GLU A 151 -24.19 6.49 1.11
CA GLU A 151 -25.29 5.72 0.51
C GLU A 151 -24.91 4.24 0.33
N ILE A 152 -23.73 3.93 -0.23
CA ILE A 152 -23.23 2.54 -0.35
C ILE A 152 -23.14 1.88 1.03
N ARG A 153 -22.66 2.60 2.05
CA ARG A 153 -22.62 2.09 3.43
C ARG A 153 -24.01 1.75 3.95
N SER A 154 -25.02 2.54 3.65
CA SER A 154 -26.40 2.31 4.09
C SER A 154 -27.07 1.08 3.46
N THR A 155 -26.58 0.64 2.29
CA THR A 155 -27.14 -0.50 1.53
C THR A 155 -26.42 -1.83 1.80
N LEU A 156 -25.29 -1.83 2.51
CA LEU A 156 -24.53 -3.05 2.80
C LEU A 156 -25.29 -3.97 3.79
N PRO A 157 -25.51 -5.26 3.44
CA PRO A 157 -26.24 -6.18 4.30
C PRO A 157 -25.49 -6.47 5.61
N GLY A 158 -26.24 -6.48 6.71
CA GLY A 158 -25.77 -6.93 8.03
C GLY A 158 -25.11 -5.87 8.89
N ASN A 159 -25.65 -4.65 8.98
CA ASN A 159 -25.23 -3.59 9.92
C ASN A 159 -23.71 -3.31 9.97
N ARG A 160 -22.92 -3.75 8.97
CA ARG A 160 -21.46 -3.57 8.96
C ARG A 160 -21.10 -2.09 8.98
N ALA A 161 -21.87 -1.26 8.29
CA ALA A 161 -21.74 0.19 8.30
C ALA A 161 -22.15 0.86 9.64
N ALA A 162 -22.94 0.18 10.47
CA ALA A 162 -23.35 0.67 11.79
C ALA A 162 -22.34 0.33 12.91
N LEU A 163 -21.35 -0.53 12.63
CA LEU A 163 -20.30 -0.93 13.57
C LEU A 163 -19.11 0.02 13.46
N VAL A 164 -19.26 1.23 14.02
CA VAL A 164 -18.19 2.26 14.08
C VAL A 164 -16.90 1.75 14.73
N GLU A 165 -17.00 0.73 15.59
CA GLU A 165 -15.90 0.11 16.31
C GLU A 165 -14.93 -0.67 15.41
N LEU A 166 -15.27 -0.86 14.13
CA LEU A 166 -14.36 -1.46 13.15
C LEU A 166 -13.17 -0.56 12.81
N ASP A 167 -13.17 0.72 13.20
CA ASP A 167 -12.06 1.66 13.00
C ASP A 167 -10.81 1.37 13.87
N VAL A 168 -10.96 0.52 14.89
CA VAL A 168 -9.84 0.05 15.75
C VAL A 168 -9.65 -1.44 15.59
N ASP A 169 -8.44 -1.92 15.84
CA ASP A 169 -8.13 -3.35 15.90
C ASP A 169 -8.82 -3.99 17.12
N CYS A 170 -9.20 -5.27 17.01
CA CYS A 170 -9.82 -6.00 18.11
C CYS A 170 -8.74 -6.49 19.08
N PRO A 171 -8.65 -5.95 20.31
CA PRO A 171 -7.61 -6.36 21.28
C PRO A 171 -7.86 -7.74 21.90
N HIS A 172 -9.02 -8.36 21.62
CA HIS A 172 -9.35 -9.67 22.15
C HIS A 172 -8.39 -10.75 21.63
N ASP A 173 -7.67 -11.40 22.55
CA ASP A 173 -6.54 -12.30 22.26
C ASP A 173 -6.84 -13.39 21.24
N ARG A 174 -8.03 -13.98 21.30
CA ARG A 174 -8.44 -15.04 20.35
C ARG A 174 -8.99 -14.53 19.02
N CYS A 175 -9.35 -13.24 18.94
CA CYS A 175 -10.00 -12.68 17.75
C CYS A 175 -9.00 -11.95 16.87
N ARG A 176 -8.24 -10.99 17.44
CA ARG A 176 -7.23 -10.16 16.77
C ARG A 176 -7.65 -9.65 15.38
N ALA A 177 -8.94 -9.41 15.17
CA ALA A 177 -9.46 -8.94 13.89
C ALA A 177 -8.96 -7.51 13.64
N GLY A 178 -8.34 -7.30 12.47
CA GLY A 178 -7.82 -6.00 12.09
C GLY A 178 -8.90 -4.93 11.87
N ARG A 179 -8.48 -3.68 11.70
CA ARG A 179 -9.35 -2.58 11.28
C ARG A 179 -10.16 -2.96 10.04
N ARG A 180 -11.43 -2.54 10.01
CA ARG A 180 -12.41 -2.83 8.94
C ARG A 180 -12.77 -4.32 8.76
N HIS A 181 -12.26 -5.23 9.59
CA HIS A 181 -12.64 -6.65 9.59
C HIS A 181 -13.58 -6.99 10.75
N LEU A 182 -14.59 -7.83 10.49
CA LEU A 182 -15.52 -8.30 11.53
C LEU A 182 -14.82 -9.11 12.62
N CYS A 183 -15.30 -8.95 13.86
CA CYS A 183 -14.91 -9.83 14.95
C CYS A 183 -15.36 -11.27 14.65
N LYS A 184 -14.59 -12.25 15.12
CA LYS A 184 -14.91 -13.68 15.01
C LYS A 184 -15.19 -14.25 16.40
N SER A 185 -16.24 -15.05 16.53
CA SER A 185 -16.54 -15.78 17.76
C SER A 185 -15.44 -16.78 18.11
N SER A 186 -15.49 -17.38 19.31
CA SER A 186 -14.56 -18.45 19.72
C SER A 186 -14.56 -19.67 18.80
N ARG A 187 -15.61 -19.86 17.98
CA ARG A 187 -15.73 -20.92 16.96
C ARG A 187 -15.35 -20.44 15.55
N GLY A 188 -14.73 -19.27 15.40
CA GLY A 188 -14.28 -18.71 14.13
C GLY A 188 -15.36 -18.06 13.26
N LYS A 189 -16.65 -18.14 13.65
CA LYS A 189 -17.77 -17.53 12.91
C LYS A 189 -17.79 -16.01 13.06
N GLU A 190 -17.95 -15.28 11.97
CA GLU A 190 -18.05 -13.81 11.96
C GLU A 190 -19.27 -13.31 12.74
N LEU A 191 -19.04 -12.32 13.61
CA LEU A 191 -20.06 -11.56 14.32
C LEU A 191 -20.56 -10.44 13.40
N ARG A 192 -21.69 -10.67 12.73
CA ARG A 192 -22.22 -9.72 11.74
C ARG A 192 -22.95 -8.52 12.35
N GLY A 193 -23.49 -8.64 13.56
CA GLY A 193 -24.30 -7.58 14.19
C GLY A 193 -23.68 -6.97 15.45
N THR A 194 -22.48 -7.40 15.85
CA THR A 194 -21.84 -6.94 17.09
C THR A 194 -20.33 -7.11 17.01
N VAL A 195 -19.61 -6.41 17.88
CA VAL A 195 -18.16 -6.56 18.10
C VAL A 195 -17.91 -7.03 19.54
N HIS A 196 -16.70 -7.52 19.83
CA HIS A 196 -16.33 -7.85 21.20
C HIS A 196 -16.33 -6.61 22.10
N GLY A 197 -16.66 -6.81 23.39
CA GLY A 197 -16.64 -5.75 24.41
C GLY A 197 -15.35 -4.93 24.37
N GLN A 198 -14.21 -5.63 24.45
CA GLN A 198 -12.89 -5.00 24.43
C GLN A 198 -12.61 -4.16 23.18
N ARG A 199 -13.23 -4.46 22.02
CA ARG A 199 -13.10 -3.62 20.82
C ARG A 199 -13.93 -2.34 20.93
N ARG A 200 -15.13 -2.42 21.53
CA ARG A 200 -15.95 -1.22 21.84
C ARG A 200 -15.22 -0.30 22.82
N ASP A 201 -14.58 -0.92 23.80
CA ASP A 201 -13.80 -0.23 24.82
C ASP A 201 -12.60 0.49 24.20
N ALA A 202 -11.82 -0.19 23.36
CA ALA A 202 -10.72 0.41 22.61
C ALA A 202 -11.19 1.57 21.71
N TYR A 203 -12.34 1.41 21.04
CA TYR A 203 -12.93 2.47 20.23
C TYR A 203 -13.31 3.69 21.08
N ALA A 204 -13.98 3.46 22.21
CA ALA A 204 -14.40 4.52 23.13
C ALA A 204 -13.22 5.28 23.74
N ILE A 205 -12.13 4.57 24.09
CA ILE A 205 -10.89 5.19 24.55
C ILE A 205 -10.31 6.09 23.46
N ARG A 206 -10.26 5.60 22.21
CA ARG A 206 -9.68 6.35 21.09
C ARG A 206 -10.48 7.61 20.71
N ARG A 207 -11.81 7.59 20.82
CA ARG A 207 -12.69 8.60 20.22
C ARG A 207 -13.38 9.54 21.21
N ALA A 208 -13.64 9.12 22.44
CA ALA A 208 -14.40 9.92 23.40
C ALA A 208 -13.57 10.31 24.63
N ALA A 209 -13.83 11.50 25.16
CA ALA A 209 -13.39 11.88 26.50
C ALA A 209 -14.27 11.20 27.56
N CYS A 210 -13.70 10.86 28.71
CA CYS A 210 -14.47 10.33 29.82
C CYS A 210 -15.00 11.46 30.70
N ALA A 211 -16.33 11.63 30.78
CA ALA A 211 -16.95 12.65 31.63
C ALA A 211 -16.76 12.39 33.14
N GLU A 212 -16.53 11.14 33.54
CA GLU A 212 -16.41 10.76 34.96
C GLU A 212 -14.99 10.96 35.51
N CYS A 213 -13.94 10.64 34.75
CA CYS A 213 -12.55 10.79 35.20
C CYS A 213 -11.75 11.85 34.45
N GLY A 214 -12.37 12.56 33.50
CA GLY A 214 -11.72 13.61 32.72
C GLY A 214 -10.70 13.11 31.69
N ALA A 215 -10.54 11.79 31.51
CA ALA A 215 -9.55 11.25 30.58
C ALA A 215 -9.82 11.70 29.13
N PRO A 216 -8.84 12.32 28.44
CA PRO A 216 -9.02 12.75 27.06
C PRO A 216 -9.07 11.56 26.09
N PRO A 217 -9.48 11.76 24.83
CA PRO A 217 -9.36 10.74 23.79
C PRO A 217 -7.94 10.17 23.72
N GLN A 218 -7.84 8.91 23.31
CA GLN A 218 -6.61 8.11 23.22
C GLN A 218 -5.97 7.73 24.58
N HIS A 219 -6.50 8.23 25.70
CA HIS A 219 -5.98 7.91 27.03
C HIS A 219 -6.93 7.00 27.79
N PRO A 220 -6.46 5.91 28.41
CA PRO A 220 -7.31 5.02 29.20
C PRO A 220 -7.88 5.74 30.43
N CYS A 221 -8.96 5.20 30.98
CA CYS A 221 -9.46 5.65 32.28
C CYS A 221 -8.49 5.24 33.40
N ALA A 222 -8.48 5.97 34.52
CA ALA A 222 -7.68 5.63 35.70
C ALA A 222 -8.10 4.30 36.37
N THR A 223 -9.33 3.87 36.11
CA THR A 223 -9.89 2.58 36.53
C THR A 223 -9.64 1.50 35.46
N PRO A 224 -9.51 0.23 35.87
CA PRO A 224 -9.16 -0.88 34.98
C PRO A 224 -10.20 -1.18 33.89
N GLU A 225 -11.44 -0.70 34.06
CA GLU A 225 -12.48 -0.79 33.03
C GLU A 225 -12.88 0.63 32.56
N PRO A 226 -13.04 0.85 31.25
CA PRO A 226 -13.53 2.13 30.76
C PRO A 226 -14.94 2.38 31.28
N HIS A 227 -15.16 3.59 31.80
CA HIS A 227 -16.43 3.96 32.39
C HIS A 227 -17.60 3.83 31.39
N PRO A 228 -18.76 3.26 31.80
CA PRO A 228 -19.93 3.09 30.93
C PRO A 228 -20.39 4.39 30.25
N ILE A 229 -20.24 5.54 30.91
CA ILE A 229 -20.56 6.86 30.33
C ILE A 229 -19.68 7.18 29.12
N ARG A 230 -18.39 6.80 29.14
CA ARG A 230 -17.48 7.00 28.00
C ARG A 230 -17.89 6.17 26.80
N ILE A 231 -18.27 4.91 27.04
CA ILE A 231 -18.76 4.02 25.99
C ILE A 231 -20.05 4.58 25.39
N ARG A 232 -20.99 5.04 26.23
CA ARG A 232 -22.23 5.67 25.77
C ARG A 232 -21.95 6.91 24.91
N ALA A 233 -21.07 7.81 25.35
CA ALA A 233 -20.66 9.01 24.61
C ALA A 233 -20.02 8.69 23.24
N ALA A 234 -19.24 7.61 23.15
CA ALA A 234 -18.68 7.16 21.88
C ALA A 234 -19.73 6.54 20.93
N THR A 235 -20.82 6.00 21.48
CA THR A 235 -21.89 5.34 20.70
C THR A 235 -23.08 6.24 20.35
N SER A 236 -23.25 7.39 21.03
CA SER A 236 -24.33 8.34 20.75
C SER A 236 -24.23 9.00 19.38
N ASP A 237 -23.06 8.91 18.73
CA ASP A 237 -22.80 9.42 17.38
C ASP A 237 -23.15 8.39 16.27
N ARG A 238 -23.77 7.26 16.63
CA ARG A 238 -24.20 6.26 15.65
C ARG A 238 -25.33 6.83 14.78
N PRO A 239 -25.18 6.87 13.45
CA PRO A 239 -26.30 7.16 12.58
C PRO A 239 -27.36 6.07 12.80
N VAL A 240 -28.51 6.45 13.36
CA VAL A 240 -29.64 5.53 13.54
C VAL A 240 -30.13 5.17 12.14
N PRO A 241 -30.07 3.89 11.71
CA PRO A 241 -30.62 3.52 10.42
C PRO A 241 -32.12 3.84 10.44
N ASN A 242 -32.56 4.72 9.52
CA ASN A 242 -33.94 5.14 9.43
C ASN A 242 -34.80 3.95 8.96
N ARG A 243 -35.31 3.18 9.92
CA ARG A 243 -36.07 1.94 9.70
C ARG A 243 -37.29 2.15 8.80
N ARG A 244 -37.88 3.36 8.81
CA ARG A 244 -39.01 3.75 7.94
C ARG A 244 -38.61 3.92 6.46
N GLN A 245 -37.35 4.25 6.19
CA GLN A 245 -36.84 4.43 4.83
C GLN A 245 -36.58 3.08 4.14
N LEU A 246 -36.12 2.08 4.91
CA LEU A 246 -36.00 0.68 4.49
C LEU A 246 -37.37 0.03 4.17
N ASP A 247 -38.38 0.25 5.02
CA ASP A 247 -39.73 -0.29 4.78
C ASP A 247 -40.41 0.33 3.54
N ARG A 248 -40.06 1.57 3.18
CA ARG A 248 -40.58 2.25 1.98
C ARG A 248 -39.94 1.71 0.70
N LEU A 249 -38.63 1.43 0.72
CA LEU A 249 -37.88 0.92 -0.43
C LEU A 249 -38.19 -0.56 -0.74
N MET A 250 -38.48 -1.37 0.27
CA MET A 250 -38.79 -2.81 0.10
C MET A 250 -40.24 -3.07 -0.34
N ARG A 251 -41.12 -2.05 -0.36
CA ARG A 251 -42.51 -2.16 -0.82
C ARG A 251 -42.71 -1.77 -2.28
N THR A 252 -41.69 -1.24 -2.96
CA THR A 252 -41.76 -0.94 -4.38
C THR A 252 -41.14 -2.09 -5.16
N PRO A 253 -41.93 -3.02 -5.74
CA PRO A 253 -41.35 -4.06 -6.57
C PRO A 253 -40.65 -3.41 -7.77
N PRO A 254 -39.43 -3.86 -8.13
CA PRO A 254 -38.77 -3.34 -9.33
C PRO A 254 -39.65 -3.63 -10.55
N ALA A 255 -39.85 -2.62 -11.39
CA ALA A 255 -40.60 -2.79 -12.63
C ALA A 255 -39.98 -3.94 -13.45
N PRO A 256 -40.81 -4.82 -14.05
CA PRO A 256 -40.30 -5.93 -14.84
C PRO A 256 -39.45 -5.36 -15.99
N ARG A 257 -38.21 -5.82 -16.08
CA ARG A 257 -37.32 -5.47 -17.19
C ARG A 257 -37.93 -5.98 -18.48
N GLU A 258 -38.28 -5.08 -19.39
CA GLU A 258 -38.62 -5.44 -20.76
C GLU A 258 -37.39 -6.08 -21.42
N THR A 259 -37.50 -7.36 -21.73
CA THR A 259 -36.50 -8.08 -22.52
C THR A 259 -36.50 -7.49 -23.93
N ARG A 260 -35.48 -6.69 -24.26
CA ARG A 260 -35.20 -6.30 -25.65
C ARG A 260 -34.84 -7.56 -26.43
N ALA A 261 -35.74 -7.99 -27.31
CA ALA A 261 -35.47 -9.01 -28.31
C ALA A 261 -34.37 -8.49 -29.24
N HIS A 262 -33.21 -9.16 -29.23
CA HIS A 262 -32.19 -8.95 -30.24
C HIS A 262 -32.64 -9.65 -31.53
N HIS A 263 -33.11 -8.85 -32.49
CA HIS A 263 -33.26 -9.28 -33.88
C HIS A 263 -31.87 -9.45 -34.50
N THR A 264 -31.44 -10.70 -34.71
CA THR A 264 -30.36 -11.01 -35.65
C THR A 264 -30.98 -11.22 -37.03
N SER A 265 -30.94 -10.19 -37.86
CA SER A 265 -31.33 -10.22 -39.26
C SER A 265 -30.11 -9.95 -40.14
N GLY A 266 -29.81 -10.86 -41.06
CA GLY A 266 -28.82 -10.68 -42.14
C GLY A 266 -27.74 -11.76 -42.07
N GLY A 267 -27.72 -12.82 -42.88
CA GLY A 267 -28.29 -12.98 -44.21
C GLY A 267 -27.16 -13.21 -45.21
N ASN A 268 -27.06 -14.46 -45.68
CA ASN A 268 -26.11 -15.02 -46.63
C ASN A 268 -25.82 -14.16 -47.89
N ARG A 269 -24.59 -14.30 -48.41
CA ARG A 269 -24.30 -15.03 -49.67
C ARG A 269 -22.83 -15.39 -49.76
#